data_AF-A0AAE6MJC0-F1
#
_entry.id   AF-A0AAE6MJC0-F1
#
_cell.length_a   1.000
_cell.length_b   1.000
_cell.length_c   1.000
_cell.angle_alpha   90.00
_cell.angle_beta   90.00
_cell.angle_gamma   90.00
#
_symmetry.space_group_name_H-M   'P 1'
#
loop_
_entity.id
_entity.type
_entity.pdbx_description
1 polymer ?
#
loop_
_entity_poly.entity_id
_entity_poly.type
_entity_poly.pdbx_seq_one_letter_code
_entity_poly.pdbx_strand_id
1 'polypeptide(L)'
;MATLKINAPEWTAENTNTVNTANTQAGNNTWNKLMAFADSQAPNKTVWFMFSLVSQGVLFLPVPAFLLYYYNAPIAVLVVTLVLFFANVIAGMGGSGIRTLLGVFAFSVLVHITMLLVFML
;
A
#
# COMPACT_ATOMS: atom_id res chain seq x y z
N MET A 1 -58.03 -9.04 -22.61
CA MET A 1 -56.60 -8.69 -22.65
C MET A 1 -56.17 -8.36 -21.23
N ALA A 2 -55.31 -9.18 -20.63
CA ALA A 2 -54.80 -8.94 -19.28
C ALA A 2 -53.43 -8.25 -19.40
N THR A 3 -53.33 -7.02 -18.91
CA THR A 3 -52.06 -6.29 -18.82
C THR A 3 -51.29 -6.75 -17.59
N LEU A 4 -50.11 -7.32 -17.79
CA LEU A 4 -49.18 -7.63 -16.70
C LEU A 4 -48.54 -6.32 -16.19
N LYS A 5 -48.81 -5.96 -14.94
CA LYS A 5 -48.07 -4.89 -14.25
C LYS A 5 -46.70 -5.43 -13.85
N ILE A 6 -45.64 -4.90 -14.47
CA ILE A 6 -44.27 -5.14 -14.02
C ILE A 6 -44.01 -4.20 -12.83
N ASN A 7 -43.94 -4.75 -11.63
CA ASN A 7 -43.40 -4.06 -10.47
C ASN A 7 -41.87 -4.04 -10.63
N ALA A 8 -41.31 -2.94 -11.11
CA ALA A 8 -39.86 -2.75 -11.08
C ALA A 8 -39.41 -2.69 -9.61
N PRO A 9 -38.36 -3.42 -9.21
CA PRO A 9 -37.78 -3.23 -7.88
C PRO A 9 -37.20 -1.83 -7.81
N GLU A 10 -37.70 -1.03 -6.87
CA GLU A 10 -37.15 0.27 -6.53
C GLU A 10 -35.83 0.01 -5.79
N TRP A 11 -34.72 0.04 -6.55
CA TRP A 11 -33.39 0.03 -5.94
C TRP A 11 -33.19 1.38 -5.26
N THR A 12 -33.59 1.45 -3.98
CA THR A 12 -33.13 2.52 -3.11
C THR A 12 -31.62 2.41 -3.05
N ALA A 13 -30.93 3.32 -3.73
CA ALA A 13 -29.52 3.55 -3.47
C ALA A 13 -29.40 3.86 -1.98
N GLU A 14 -28.80 2.93 -1.23
CA GLU A 14 -28.52 3.10 0.18
C GLU A 14 -27.71 4.39 0.32
N ASN A 15 -28.36 5.44 0.80
CA ASN A 15 -27.72 6.70 1.11
C ASN A 15 -26.74 6.42 2.25
N THR A 16 -25.49 6.14 1.89
CA THR A 16 -24.38 5.89 2.81
C THR A 16 -23.95 7.20 3.49
N ASN A 17 -24.88 7.90 4.12
CA ASN A 17 -24.65 9.05 4.97
C ASN A 17 -25.28 8.84 6.36
N THR A 18 -25.21 7.61 6.87
CA THR A 18 -25.24 7.39 8.32
C THR A 18 -23.81 7.16 8.80
N VAL A 19 -23.04 8.26 8.83
CA VAL A 19 -21.85 8.32 9.67
C VAL A 19 -22.36 8.26 11.10
N ASN A 20 -22.38 7.05 11.67
CA ASN A 20 -22.54 6.87 13.10
C ASN A 20 -21.35 7.54 13.78
N THR A 21 -21.56 8.79 14.18
CA THR A 21 -20.73 9.53 15.13
C THR A 21 -20.91 8.90 16.50
N ALA A 22 -20.46 7.65 16.65
CA ALA A 22 -20.24 7.05 17.95
C ALA A 22 -19.01 7.72 18.53
N ASN A 23 -19.28 8.59 19.50
CA ASN A 23 -18.36 9.30 20.36
C ASN A 23 -17.41 8.32 21.08
N THR A 24 -16.36 7.85 20.41
CA THR A 24 -15.15 7.42 21.09
C THR A 24 -14.28 8.64 21.25
N GLN A 25 -13.93 8.99 22.49
CA GLN A 25 -12.85 9.92 22.79
C GLN A 25 -11.59 9.49 22.02
N ALA A 26 -11.44 10.02 20.81
CA ALA A 26 -10.25 9.83 20.02
C ALA A 26 -9.20 10.75 20.63
N GLY A 27 -8.55 10.26 21.69
CA GLY A 27 -7.24 10.79 22.06
C GLY A 27 -6.45 10.94 20.76
N ASN A 28 -5.88 12.13 20.57
CA ASN A 28 -5.24 12.66 19.36
C ASN A 28 -4.17 11.68 18.82
N ASN A 29 -4.57 10.55 18.25
CA ASN A 29 -3.70 9.42 18.00
C ASN A 29 -3.19 9.51 16.56
N THR A 30 -1.87 9.68 16.46
CA THR A 30 -1.15 9.77 15.18
C THR A 30 -1.50 8.63 14.23
N TRP A 31 -1.83 7.45 14.78
CA TRP A 31 -2.28 6.29 14.02
C TRP A 31 -3.59 6.50 13.25
N ASN A 32 -4.64 7.09 13.87
CA ASN A 32 -5.89 7.32 13.14
C ASN A 32 -5.72 8.40 12.06
N LYS A 33 -4.86 9.40 12.30
CA LYS A 33 -4.51 10.40 11.28
C LYS A 33 -3.79 9.77 10.09
N LEU A 34 -2.85 8.86 10.34
CA LEU A 34 -2.15 8.12 9.29
C LEU A 34 -3.10 7.23 8.49
N MET A 35 -4.01 6.50 9.16
CA MET A 35 -5.02 5.69 8.48
C MET A 35 -5.97 6.54 7.63
N ALA A 36 -6.46 7.67 8.16
CA ALA A 36 -7.31 8.59 7.42
C ALA A 36 -6.60 9.18 6.18
N PHE A 37 -5.31 9.48 6.29
CA PHE A 37 -4.50 9.88 5.14
C PHE A 37 -4.38 8.76 4.11
N ALA A 38 -4.07 7.54 4.53
CA ALA A 38 -3.95 6.40 3.61
C ALA A 38 -5.28 6.14 2.86
N ASP A 39 -6.41 6.27 3.55
CA ASP A 39 -7.74 6.15 2.93
C ASP A 39 -8.02 7.28 1.94
N SER A 40 -7.60 8.51 2.23
CA SER A 40 -7.77 9.63 1.31
C SER A 40 -7.01 9.43 -0.01
N GLN A 41 -6.02 8.53 -0.04
CA GLN A 41 -5.26 8.19 -1.24
C GLN A 41 -5.91 7.09 -2.09
N ALA A 42 -7.02 6.48 -1.65
CA ALA A 42 -7.68 5.38 -2.37
C ALA A 42 -8.00 5.70 -3.85
N PRO A 43 -8.51 6.90 -4.20
CA PRO A 43 -8.77 7.26 -5.61
C PRO A 43 -7.50 7.27 -6.48
N ASN A 44 -6.35 7.57 -5.87
CA ASN A 44 -5.06 7.69 -6.54
C ASN A 44 -4.23 6.41 -6.48
N LYS A 45 -4.86 5.26 -6.19
CA LYS A 45 -4.17 3.97 -6.01
C LYS A 45 -3.23 3.62 -7.17
N THR A 46 -3.67 3.83 -8.42
CA THR A 46 -2.86 3.52 -9.60
C THR A 46 -1.59 4.35 -9.66
N VAL A 47 -1.66 5.64 -9.30
CA VAL A 47 -0.49 6.52 -9.24
C VAL A 47 0.48 6.05 -8.16
N TRP A 48 -0.04 5.69 -6.98
CA TRP A 48 0.77 5.13 -5.91
C TRP A 48 1.44 3.80 -6.29
N PHE A 49 0.75 2.97 -7.07
CA PHE A 49 1.34 1.74 -7.58
C PHE A 49 2.48 2.03 -8.55
N MET A 50 2.28 2.92 -9.52
CA MET A 50 3.32 3.31 -10.47
C MET A 50 4.51 3.96 -9.78
N PHE A 51 4.25 4.84 -8.81
CA PHE A 51 5.29 5.43 -7.97
C PHE A 51 6.08 4.36 -7.23
N SER A 52 5.41 3.42 -6.57
CA SER A 52 6.04 2.30 -5.89
C SER A 52 6.90 1.47 -6.84
N LEU A 53 6.41 1.14 -8.04
CA LEU A 53 7.17 0.37 -9.03
C LEU A 53 8.45 1.08 -9.46
N VAL A 54 8.35 2.36 -9.80
CA VAL A 54 9.50 3.16 -10.24
C VAL A 54 10.50 3.31 -9.10
N SER A 55 10.05 3.65 -7.89
CA SER A 55 10.93 3.78 -6.73
C SER A 55 11.62 2.46 -6.40
N GLN A 56 10.91 1.33 -6.39
CA GLN A 56 11.53 0.03 -6.11
C GLN A 56 12.50 -0.40 -7.22
N GLY A 57 12.13 -0.21 -8.48
CA GLY A 57 12.96 -0.58 -9.63
C GLY A 57 14.22 0.28 -9.78
N VAL A 58 14.13 1.58 -9.53
CA VAL A 58 15.24 2.52 -9.76
C VAL A 58 16.08 2.72 -8.50
N LEU A 59 15.47 2.88 -7.33
CA LEU A 59 16.20 3.21 -6.11
C LEU A 59 16.64 1.97 -5.34
N PHE A 60 15.84 0.90 -5.32
CA PHE A 60 16.10 -0.24 -4.45
C PHE A 60 16.78 -1.42 -5.12
N LEU A 61 16.53 -1.69 -6.41
CA LEU A 61 17.28 -2.74 -7.11
C LEU A 61 18.81 -2.52 -7.15
N PRO A 62 19.34 -1.29 -7.26
CA PRO A 62 20.79 -1.07 -7.19
C PRO A 62 21.38 -1.27 -5.79
N VAL A 63 20.58 -1.18 -4.72
CA VAL A 63 21.08 -1.25 -3.33
C VAL A 63 21.78 -2.58 -3.04
N PRO A 64 21.20 -3.76 -3.33
CA PRO A 64 21.91 -5.02 -3.17
C PRO A 64 23.21 -5.10 -3.96
N ALA A 65 23.23 -4.63 -5.21
CA ALA A 65 24.43 -4.66 -6.04
C ALA A 65 25.55 -3.81 -5.41
N PHE A 66 25.19 -2.63 -4.91
CA PHE A 66 26.12 -1.77 -4.19
C PHE A 66 26.65 -2.42 -2.91
N LEU A 67 25.78 -2.99 -2.08
CA LEU A 67 26.17 -3.62 -0.81
C LEU A 67 26.99 -4.91 -1.01
N LEU A 68 26.63 -5.73 -2.00
CA LEU A 68 27.37 -6.94 -2.34
C LEU A 68 28.79 -6.61 -2.82
N TYR A 69 28.93 -5.62 -3.70
CA TYR A 69 30.20 -5.29 -4.32
C TYR A 69 31.14 -4.51 -3.40
N TYR A 70 30.62 -3.52 -2.66
CA TYR A 70 31.46 -2.62 -1.86
C TYR A 70 31.61 -3.03 -0.39
N TYR A 71 30.61 -3.72 0.17
CA TYR A 71 30.56 -4.03 1.61
C TYR A 71 30.58 -5.53 1.91
N ASN A 72 30.83 -6.39 0.90
CA ASN A 72 30.81 -7.85 1.03
C ASN A 72 29.53 -8.37 1.72
N ALA A 73 28.40 -7.68 1.52
CA ALA A 73 27.13 -8.08 2.11
C ALA A 73 26.74 -9.50 1.65
N PRO A 74 26.00 -10.28 2.45
CA PRO A 74 25.58 -11.62 2.06
C PRO A 74 24.53 -11.55 0.95
N ILE A 75 24.48 -12.58 0.10
CA ILE A 75 23.51 -12.69 -1.00
C ILE A 75 22.03 -12.68 -0.54
N ALA A 76 21.78 -12.96 0.74
CA ALA A 76 20.47 -12.83 1.37
C ALA A 76 19.86 -11.44 1.18
N VAL A 77 20.68 -10.39 1.11
CA VAL A 77 20.25 -9.01 0.83
C VAL A 77 19.49 -8.91 -0.49
N LEU A 78 19.99 -9.54 -1.54
CA LEU A 78 19.35 -9.57 -2.85
C LEU A 78 18.01 -10.31 -2.81
N VAL A 79 17.97 -11.45 -2.11
CA VAL A 79 16.73 -12.24 -1.95
C VAL A 79 15.65 -11.42 -1.25
N VAL A 80 16.02 -10.71 -0.16
CA VAL A 80 15.10 -9.83 0.57
C VAL A 80 14.56 -8.73 -0.34
N THR A 81 15.43 -8.03 -1.09
CA THR A 81 15.00 -6.97 -2.01
C THR A 81 14.06 -7.50 -3.10
N LEU A 82 14.32 -8.67 -3.68
CA LEU A 82 13.44 -9.28 -4.68
C LEU A 82 12.07 -9.65 -4.10
N VAL A 83 12.04 -10.25 -2.90
CA VAL A 83 10.79 -10.59 -2.22
C VAL A 83 9.97 -9.32 -1.95
N LEU A 84 10.61 -8.25 -1.47
CA LEU A 84 9.95 -6.96 -1.23
C LEU A 84 9.46 -6.29 -2.51
N PHE A 85 10.23 -6.39 -3.59
CA PHE A 85 9.83 -5.90 -4.91
C PHE A 85 8.55 -6.61 -5.39
N PHE A 86 8.55 -7.95 -5.41
CA PHE A 86 7.38 -8.70 -5.84
C PHE A 86 6.18 -8.55 -4.89
N ALA A 87 6.41 -8.42 -3.58
CA ALA A 87 5.34 -8.13 -2.63
C ALA A 87 4.64 -6.79 -2.95
N ASN A 88 5.39 -5.76 -3.34
CA ASN A 88 4.83 -4.48 -3.79
C ASN A 88 4.06 -4.61 -5.11
N VAL A 89 4.58 -5.39 -6.06
CA VAL A 89 3.88 -5.70 -7.32
C VAL A 89 2.54 -6.38 -7.04
N ILE A 90 2.54 -7.41 -6.19
CA ILE A 90 1.34 -8.17 -5.82
C ILE A 90 0.35 -7.28 -5.06
N ALA A 91 0.80 -6.45 -4.12
CA ALA A 91 -0.08 -5.52 -3.42
C ALA A 91 -0.74 -4.51 -4.37
N GLY A 92 0.00 -4.02 -5.37
CA GLY A 92 -0.52 -3.08 -6.37
C GLY A 92 -1.52 -3.70 -7.34
N MET A 93 -1.17 -4.84 -7.94
CA MET A 93 -1.94 -5.49 -9.01
C MET A 93 -3.02 -6.44 -8.50
N GLY A 94 -2.83 -7.04 -7.32
CA GLY A 94 -3.68 -8.11 -6.76
C GLY A 94 -5.00 -7.66 -6.14
N GLY A 95 -5.55 -6.51 -6.55
CA GLY A 95 -6.83 -6.01 -6.03
C GLY A 95 -6.80 -5.57 -4.55
N SER A 96 -5.64 -5.57 -3.90
CA SER A 96 -5.54 -5.20 -2.47
C SER A 96 -5.89 -3.72 -2.22
N GLY A 97 -6.32 -3.39 -0.99
CA GLY A 97 -6.66 -2.01 -0.62
C GLY A 97 -5.47 -1.06 -0.63
N ILE A 98 -5.73 0.26 -0.68
CA ILE A 98 -4.68 1.28 -0.68
C ILE A 98 -3.78 1.21 0.55
N ARG A 99 -4.35 0.85 1.71
CA ARG A 99 -3.62 0.66 2.97
C ARG A 99 -2.54 -0.42 2.84
N THR A 100 -2.84 -1.52 2.16
CA THR A 100 -1.88 -2.60 1.95
C THR A 100 -0.77 -2.15 1.00
N LEU A 101 -1.11 -1.49 -0.12
CA LEU A 101 -0.13 -0.96 -1.05
C LEU A 101 0.84 0.02 -0.37
N LEU A 102 0.31 1.03 0.33
CA LEU A 102 1.12 2.03 1.03
C LEU A 102 1.90 1.41 2.19
N GLY A 103 1.30 0.48 2.93
CA GLY A 103 1.95 -0.21 4.04
C GLY A 103 3.12 -1.07 3.60
N VAL A 104 2.94 -1.90 2.56
CA VAL A 104 4.00 -2.75 1.99
C VAL A 104 5.10 -1.89 1.36
N PHE A 105 4.74 -0.78 0.71
CA PHE A 105 5.72 0.17 0.19
C PHE A 105 6.54 0.81 1.31
N ALA A 106 5.89 1.38 2.32
CA ALA A 106 6.57 2.02 3.45
C ALA A 106 7.45 1.03 4.23
N PHE A 107 6.96 -0.20 4.44
CA PHE A 107 7.75 -1.27 5.05
C PHE A 107 8.98 -1.61 4.21
N SER A 108 8.83 -1.70 2.89
CA SER A 108 9.95 -1.96 1.99
C SER A 108 11.00 -0.85 2.07
N VAL A 109 10.58 0.42 2.09
CA VAL A 109 11.49 1.58 2.27
C VAL A 109 12.28 1.44 3.58
N LEU A 110 11.60 1.13 4.69
CA LEU A 110 12.25 0.95 6.00
C LEU A 110 13.27 -0.18 6.01
N VAL A 111 12.97 -1.32 5.38
CA VAL A 111 13.91 -2.45 5.28
C VAL A 111 15.15 -2.05 4.48
N HIS A 112 15.01 -1.35 3.35
CA HIS A 112 16.16 -0.90 2.57
C HIS A 112 17.01 0.14 3.32
N ILE A 113 16.39 1.08 4.04
CA ILE A 113 17.12 2.04 4.89
C ILE A 113 17.89 1.29 6.00
N THR A 114 17.23 0.35 6.68
CA THR A 114 17.85 -0.45 7.75
C THR A 114 19.02 -1.27 7.21
N MET A 115 18.84 -1.88 6.04
CA MET A 115 19.88 -2.63 5.36
C MET A 115 21.09 -1.75 5.03
N LEU A 116 20.88 -0.54 4.51
CA LEU A 116 21.97 0.41 4.28
C LEU A 116 22.70 0.75 5.58
N LEU A 117 21.97 1.03 6.67
CA LEU A 117 22.55 1.35 7.97
C LEU A 117 23.39 0.19 8.54
N VAL A 118 22.92 -1.05 8.43
CA VAL A 118 23.61 -2.22 8.99
C VAL A 118 24.91 -2.55 8.25
N PHE A 119 24.98 -2.30 6.94
CA PHE A 119 26.15 -2.65 6.14
C PHE A 119 27.11 -1.48 5.88
N MET A 120 26.63 -0.23 5.91
CA MET A 120 27.50 0.94 5.72
C MET A 120 28.14 1.45 7.00
N LEU A 121 27.54 1.21 8.18
CA LEU A 121 27.99 1.73 9.47
C LEU A 121 28.69 0.62 10.28
#